data_AF-A0A938QTQ7-F1
#
_entry.id   AF-A0A938QTQ7-F1
#
_cell.length_a   1.000
_cell.length_b   1.000
_cell.length_c   1.000
_cell.angle_alpha   90.00
_cell.angle_beta   90.00
_cell.angle_gamma   90.00
#
_symmetry.space_group_name_H-M   'P 1'
#
loop_
_entity.id
_entity.type
_entity.pdbx_description
1 polymer ?
#
loop_
_entity_poly.entity_id
_entity_poly.type
_entity_poly.pdbx_seq_one_letter_code
_entity_poly.pdbx_strand_id
1 'polypeptide(L)'
;MTMHDDQPYRLTAVDVLALHRRVDELRAAIRAVVPHAQVEHVGATAVPGLPTKGDLDLQVRVHRERFNDARAALAQRFRPYDHAYQAPDGASFDVEHPHVPAMLHLTVIDSDADEQWVYRELLREDVALLSSFRQLRHAYEGRPMGEWRAAKAKVFEGLKGDPRFARTRALAHFPARLDLPVQWGEMDSYGHVNNVVYLRWFESARMVLFKLLDFTSNTGTGPILASTTCRYKAPLYQGDVVTAAGRVVDVAHDRFVIEHALWSRDVGRVAAVGEAHIVAYDYGRKQKGTLPDDFRERLERLGG
;
A
#
# COMPACT_ATOMS: atom_id res chain seq x y z
N MET A 1 24.53 8.71 -26.26
CA MET A 1 24.39 7.25 -26.13
C MET A 1 22.91 6.94 -26.23
N THR A 2 22.45 6.61 -27.44
CA THR A 2 21.04 6.40 -27.81
C THR A 2 20.60 5.02 -27.37
N MET A 3 19.77 4.93 -26.32
CA MET A 3 19.04 3.72 -25.95
C MET A 3 17.71 3.73 -26.72
N HIS A 4 17.74 3.20 -27.95
CA HIS A 4 16.55 2.70 -28.65
C HIS A 4 16.90 1.29 -29.08
N ASP A 5 16.79 0.37 -28.14
CA ASP A 5 16.66 -1.04 -28.47
C ASP A 5 15.48 -1.57 -27.67
N ASP A 6 14.56 -2.24 -28.34
CA ASP A 6 13.23 -2.62 -27.83
C ASP A 6 13.30 -3.78 -26.81
N GLN A 7 14.53 -4.10 -26.35
CA GLN A 7 14.90 -5.23 -25.52
C GLN A 7 14.80 -4.88 -24.03
N PRO A 8 14.08 -5.67 -23.21
CA PRO A 8 14.04 -5.46 -21.77
C PRO A 8 15.44 -5.71 -21.16
N TYR A 9 15.90 -4.78 -20.32
CA TYR A 9 17.19 -4.89 -19.64
C TYR A 9 17.02 -4.84 -18.12
N ARG A 10 18.07 -5.21 -17.39
CA ARG A 10 18.12 -5.13 -15.92
C ARG A 10 18.67 -3.77 -15.51
N LEU A 11 17.97 -3.11 -14.59
CA LEU A 11 18.40 -1.82 -14.04
C LEU A 11 19.73 -1.94 -13.29
N THR A 12 20.67 -1.05 -13.59
CA THR A 12 21.89 -0.85 -12.81
C THR A 12 21.62 0.01 -11.57
N ALA A 13 22.58 0.08 -10.63
CA ALA A 13 22.45 0.96 -9.46
C ALA A 13 22.30 2.44 -9.85
N VAL A 14 22.96 2.88 -10.94
CA VAL A 14 22.84 4.25 -11.46
C VAL A 14 21.44 4.49 -12.02
N ASP A 15 20.88 3.50 -12.75
CA ASP A 15 19.52 3.59 -13.28
C ASP A 15 18.49 3.70 -12.15
N VAL A 16 18.65 2.91 -11.08
CA VAL A 16 17.76 2.95 -9.90
C VAL A 16 17.76 4.33 -9.25
N LEU A 17 18.93 4.95 -9.06
CA LEU A 17 19.02 6.30 -8.49
C LEU A 17 18.38 7.35 -9.39
N ALA A 18 18.56 7.25 -10.70
CA ALA A 18 17.92 8.16 -11.66
C ALA A 18 16.38 8.01 -11.65
N LEU A 19 15.89 6.77 -11.60
CA LEU A 19 14.45 6.48 -11.50
C LEU A 19 13.85 7.02 -10.20
N HIS A 20 14.50 6.81 -9.05
CA HIS A 20 14.01 7.33 -7.77
C HIS A 20 13.89 8.86 -7.78
N ARG A 21 14.93 9.57 -8.23
CA ARG A 21 14.86 11.04 -8.36
C ARG A 21 13.71 11.47 -9.27
N ARG A 22 13.55 10.79 -10.40
CA ARG A 22 12.49 11.12 -11.35
C ARG A 22 11.09 10.86 -10.79
N VAL A 23 10.90 9.79 -10.02
CA VAL A 23 9.65 9.51 -9.31
C VAL A 23 9.32 10.64 -8.34
N ASP A 24 10.29 11.12 -7.56
CA ASP A 24 10.09 12.20 -6.59
C ASP A 24 9.75 13.54 -7.27
N GLU A 25 10.45 13.86 -8.37
CA GLU A 25 10.14 15.03 -9.22
C GLU A 25 8.69 14.98 -9.73
N LEU A 26 8.27 13.84 -10.28
CA LEU A 26 6.93 13.68 -10.83
C LEU A 26 5.87 13.72 -9.72
N ARG A 27 6.13 13.11 -8.57
CA ARG A 27 5.25 13.21 -7.39
C ARG A 27 5.05 14.66 -6.96
N ALA A 28 6.12 15.45 -6.89
CA ALA A 28 6.05 16.87 -6.55
C ALA A 28 5.26 17.65 -7.62
N ALA A 29 5.53 17.39 -8.90
CA ALA A 29 4.84 18.03 -10.02
C ALA A 29 3.33 17.73 -10.03
N ILE A 30 2.94 16.48 -9.75
CA ILE A 30 1.55 16.03 -9.66
C ILE A 30 0.86 16.67 -8.46
N ARG A 31 1.48 16.62 -7.27
CA ARG A 31 0.91 17.21 -6.04
C ARG A 31 0.77 18.72 -6.11
N ALA A 32 1.59 19.41 -6.91
CA ALA A 32 1.44 20.84 -7.15
C ALA A 32 0.11 21.21 -7.85
N VAL A 33 -0.46 20.30 -8.65
CA VAL A 33 -1.72 20.52 -9.39
C VAL A 33 -2.88 19.70 -8.84
N VAL A 34 -2.61 18.58 -8.17
CA VAL A 34 -3.60 17.74 -7.48
C VAL A 34 -3.10 17.43 -6.06
N PRO A 35 -3.23 18.36 -5.09
CA PRO A 35 -2.62 18.24 -3.76
C PRO A 35 -3.06 17.03 -2.94
N HIS A 36 -4.28 16.55 -3.18
CA HIS A 36 -4.87 15.43 -2.42
C HIS A 36 -4.65 14.05 -3.08
N ALA A 37 -3.88 13.98 -4.17
CA ALA A 37 -3.65 12.73 -4.86
C ALA A 37 -2.70 11.81 -4.08
N GLN A 38 -3.06 10.52 -4.02
CA GLN A 38 -2.12 9.47 -3.68
C GLN A 38 -1.35 9.10 -4.94
N VAL A 39 -0.01 9.08 -4.89
CA VAL A 39 0.84 8.87 -6.07
C VAL A 39 1.74 7.66 -5.87
N GLU A 40 1.35 6.58 -6.53
CA GLU A 40 1.97 5.26 -6.45
C GLU A 40 2.93 5.04 -7.62
N HIS A 41 4.18 4.64 -7.33
CA HIS A 41 5.08 4.16 -8.39
C HIS A 41 4.73 2.72 -8.72
N VAL A 42 4.30 2.46 -9.94
CA VAL A 42 3.79 1.15 -10.39
C VAL A 42 4.56 0.67 -11.61
N GLY A 43 4.08 -0.39 -12.26
CA GLY A 43 4.75 -0.96 -13.41
C GLY A 43 6.01 -1.75 -13.06
N ALA A 44 6.83 -2.02 -14.06
CA ALA A 44 7.96 -2.93 -13.90
C ALA A 44 9.12 -2.33 -13.11
N THR A 45 9.35 -1.02 -13.25
CA THR A 45 10.37 -0.28 -12.51
C THR A 45 10.10 -0.21 -11.01
N ALA A 46 8.85 -0.43 -10.57
CA ALA A 46 8.47 -0.46 -9.16
C ALA A 46 8.61 -1.84 -8.49
N VAL A 47 8.95 -2.89 -9.25
CA VAL A 47 9.06 -4.27 -8.76
C VAL A 47 10.51 -4.74 -8.89
N PRO A 48 11.27 -4.84 -7.78
CA PRO A 48 12.67 -5.25 -7.82
C PRO A 48 12.88 -6.56 -8.59
N GLY A 49 13.85 -6.54 -9.51
CA GLY A 49 14.26 -7.67 -10.35
C GLY A 49 13.30 -8.05 -11.48
N LEU A 50 12.22 -7.31 -11.72
CA LEU A 50 11.40 -7.47 -12.93
C LEU A 50 12.08 -6.74 -14.11
N PRO A 51 12.25 -7.39 -15.29
CA PRO A 51 12.84 -6.73 -16.45
C PRO A 51 12.02 -5.52 -16.92
N THR A 52 12.68 -4.47 -17.39
CA THR A 52 12.03 -3.22 -17.81
C THR A 52 12.77 -2.56 -18.99
N LYS A 53 12.07 -1.66 -19.68
CA LYS A 53 12.64 -0.80 -20.73
C LYS A 53 13.15 0.55 -20.18
N GLY A 54 12.95 0.80 -18.88
CA GLY A 54 13.32 2.05 -18.22
C GLY A 54 12.17 3.04 -18.06
N ASP A 55 11.03 2.77 -18.69
CA ASP A 55 9.81 3.58 -18.59
C ASP A 55 9.25 3.55 -17.16
N LEU A 56 8.83 4.71 -16.67
CA LEU A 56 8.15 4.84 -15.39
C LEU A 56 6.63 4.78 -15.58
N ASP A 57 5.94 4.09 -14.67
CA ASP A 57 4.49 4.16 -14.57
C ASP A 57 4.15 4.73 -13.19
N LEU A 58 3.33 5.78 -13.14
CA LEU A 58 2.81 6.33 -11.89
C LEU A 58 1.29 6.25 -11.91
N GLN A 59 0.71 5.69 -10.85
CA GLN A 59 -0.72 5.70 -10.64
C GLN A 59 -1.09 6.85 -9.70
N VAL A 60 -1.90 7.78 -10.20
CA VAL A 60 -2.43 8.94 -9.48
C VAL A 60 -3.84 8.60 -9.03
N ARG A 61 -4.05 8.41 -7.74
CA ARG A 61 -5.34 7.95 -7.19
C ARG A 61 -6.03 9.12 -6.49
N VAL A 62 -7.29 9.35 -6.84
CA VAL A 62 -8.15 10.38 -6.25
C VAL A 62 -9.53 9.84 -5.93
N HIS A 63 -10.21 10.40 -4.94
CA HIS A 63 -11.61 10.07 -4.71
C HIS A 63 -12.49 10.54 -5.88
N ARG A 64 -13.63 9.85 -6.06
CA ARG A 64 -14.54 9.99 -7.21
C ARG A 64 -14.91 11.45 -7.50
N GLU A 65 -15.24 12.19 -6.46
CA GLU A 65 -15.68 13.58 -6.51
C GLU A 65 -14.60 14.55 -7.00
N ARG A 66 -13.32 14.17 -6.93
CA ARG A 66 -12.19 14.98 -7.39
C ARG A 66 -11.67 14.57 -8.77
N PHE A 67 -12.20 13.48 -9.34
CA PHE A 67 -11.63 12.86 -10.53
C PHE A 67 -11.63 13.78 -11.76
N ASN A 68 -12.76 14.44 -12.04
CA ASN A 68 -12.87 15.30 -13.22
C ASN A 68 -11.96 16.54 -13.11
N ASP A 69 -11.89 17.14 -11.92
CA ASP A 69 -11.01 18.27 -11.65
C ASP A 69 -9.54 17.88 -11.76
N ALA A 70 -9.16 16.73 -11.17
CA ALA A 70 -7.81 16.20 -11.28
C ALA A 70 -7.43 15.88 -12.74
N ARG A 71 -8.36 15.31 -13.52
CA ARG A 71 -8.14 15.02 -14.94
C ARG A 71 -7.90 16.30 -15.74
N ALA A 72 -8.68 17.36 -15.49
CA ALA A 72 -8.51 18.65 -16.13
C ALA A 72 -7.18 19.31 -15.73
N ALA A 73 -6.84 19.30 -14.44
CA ALA A 73 -5.59 19.88 -13.93
C ALA A 73 -4.35 19.16 -14.48
N LEU A 74 -4.38 17.83 -14.57
CA LEU A 74 -3.29 17.06 -15.18
C LEU A 74 -3.18 17.32 -16.68
N ALA A 75 -4.30 17.48 -17.39
CA ALA A 75 -4.30 17.77 -18.83
C ALA A 75 -3.69 19.15 -19.18
N GLN A 76 -3.64 20.09 -18.23
CA GLN A 76 -2.95 21.37 -18.42
C GLN A 76 -1.42 21.23 -18.38
N ARG A 77 -0.90 20.14 -17.80
CA ARG A 77 0.53 19.95 -17.55
C ARG A 77 1.14 18.77 -18.30
N PHE A 78 0.35 17.73 -18.55
CA PHE A 78 0.79 16.49 -19.17
C PHE A 78 -0.08 16.18 -20.38
N ARG A 79 0.52 15.55 -21.39
CA ARG A 79 -0.15 15.28 -22.66
C ARG A 79 -1.16 14.14 -22.49
N PRO A 80 -2.46 14.33 -22.77
CA PRO A 80 -3.43 13.24 -22.73
C PRO A 80 -3.05 12.08 -23.66
N TYR A 81 -3.25 10.85 -23.20
CA TYR A 81 -3.08 9.64 -24.00
C TYR A 81 -4.44 9.20 -24.58
N ASP A 82 -4.63 9.46 -25.87
CA ASP A 82 -5.95 9.42 -26.55
C ASP A 82 -6.76 8.14 -26.34
N HIS A 83 -6.11 6.96 -26.34
CA HIS A 83 -6.80 5.68 -26.24
C HIS A 83 -7.43 5.41 -24.86
N ALA A 84 -7.02 6.13 -23.81
CA ALA A 84 -7.45 5.86 -22.42
C ALA A 84 -7.89 7.10 -21.64
N TYR A 85 -7.86 8.30 -22.24
CA TYR A 85 -8.14 9.55 -21.53
C TYR A 85 -9.62 9.73 -21.10
N GLN A 86 -10.56 9.16 -21.86
CA GLN A 86 -12.00 9.34 -21.65
C GLN A 86 -12.66 8.22 -20.82
N ALA A 87 -11.90 7.31 -20.21
CA ALA A 87 -12.52 6.26 -19.42
C ALA A 87 -13.26 6.86 -18.19
N PRO A 88 -14.39 6.25 -17.76
CA PRO A 88 -15.19 6.79 -16.66
C PRO A 88 -14.41 6.93 -15.35
N ASP A 89 -13.52 5.97 -15.08
CA ASP A 89 -12.76 5.86 -13.83
C ASP A 89 -11.25 5.97 -14.03
N GLY A 90 -10.80 6.25 -15.26
CA GLY A 90 -9.41 6.27 -15.65
C GLY A 90 -9.06 7.35 -16.68
N ALA A 91 -7.86 7.90 -16.59
CA ALA A 91 -7.27 8.70 -17.65
C ALA A 91 -5.76 8.50 -17.67
N SER A 92 -5.15 8.44 -18.85
CA SER A 92 -3.70 8.30 -18.98
C SER A 92 -3.06 9.53 -19.61
N PHE A 93 -1.82 9.83 -19.22
CA PHE A 93 -1.04 10.96 -19.73
C PHE A 93 0.40 10.56 -20.01
N ASP A 94 0.92 10.97 -21.16
CA ASP A 94 2.32 10.83 -21.52
C ASP A 94 3.17 11.92 -20.85
N VAL A 95 4.32 11.51 -20.35
CA VAL A 95 5.37 12.41 -19.84
C VAL A 95 6.65 12.12 -20.62
N GLU A 96 6.89 12.96 -21.61
CA GLU A 96 8.10 12.89 -22.42
C GLU A 96 9.34 13.22 -21.57
N HIS A 97 10.39 12.42 -21.74
CA HIS A 97 11.68 12.65 -21.12
C HIS A 97 12.77 11.94 -21.93
N PRO A 98 13.96 12.56 -22.15
CA PRO A 98 14.99 11.99 -23.03
C PRO A 98 15.53 10.63 -22.62
N HIS A 99 15.45 10.29 -21.32
CA HIS A 99 16.10 9.08 -20.76
C HIS A 99 15.19 8.22 -19.89
N VAL A 100 14.07 8.77 -19.42
CA VAL A 100 13.21 8.15 -18.40
C VAL A 100 11.77 8.62 -18.66
N PRO A 101 11.18 8.22 -19.81
CA PRO A 101 9.81 8.56 -20.12
C PRO A 101 8.88 8.01 -19.03
N ALA A 102 7.73 8.63 -18.83
CA ALA A 102 6.75 8.14 -17.88
C ALA A 102 5.33 8.15 -18.44
N MET A 103 4.52 7.23 -17.93
CA MET A 103 3.07 7.21 -18.10
C MET A 103 2.41 7.51 -16.76
N LEU A 104 1.49 8.47 -16.74
CA LEU A 104 0.64 8.73 -15.58
C LEU A 104 -0.72 8.10 -15.80
N HIS A 105 -1.21 7.35 -14.81
CA HIS A 105 -2.54 6.76 -14.80
C HIS A 105 -3.36 7.38 -13.68
N LEU A 106 -4.22 8.34 -14.01
CA LEU A 106 -5.21 8.87 -13.08
C LEU A 106 -6.34 7.86 -12.91
N THR A 107 -6.61 7.44 -11.69
CA THR A 107 -7.65 6.45 -11.37
C THR A 107 -8.50 6.90 -10.19
N VAL A 108 -9.76 6.47 -10.15
CA VAL A 108 -10.60 6.68 -8.98
C VAL A 108 -10.33 5.63 -7.93
N ILE A 109 -10.04 6.09 -6.71
CA ILE A 109 -9.82 5.22 -5.55
C ILE A 109 -10.97 4.24 -5.46
N ASP A 110 -10.60 2.97 -5.34
CA ASP A 110 -11.47 1.80 -5.24
C ASP A 110 -12.27 1.38 -6.48
N SER A 111 -12.14 2.08 -7.61
CA SER A 111 -12.72 1.65 -8.89
C SER A 111 -11.99 0.45 -9.51
N ASP A 112 -12.55 -0.12 -10.58
CA ASP A 112 -11.90 -1.16 -11.38
C ASP A 112 -10.63 -0.67 -12.10
N ALA A 113 -10.43 0.65 -12.21
CA ALA A 113 -9.18 1.22 -12.71
C ALA A 113 -8.08 1.23 -11.64
N ASP A 114 -8.42 1.08 -10.35
CA ASP A 114 -7.52 1.27 -9.21
C ASP A 114 -6.76 0.00 -8.79
N GLU A 115 -6.11 -0.67 -9.73
CA GLU A 115 -5.58 -2.03 -9.51
C GLU A 115 -4.06 -2.16 -9.67
N GLN A 116 -3.40 -1.25 -10.39
CA GLN A 116 -1.98 -1.42 -10.74
C GLN A 116 -1.07 -1.46 -9.50
N TRP A 117 -1.35 -0.61 -8.51
CA TRP A 117 -0.64 -0.60 -7.24
C TRP A 117 -0.85 -1.90 -6.46
N VAL A 118 -2.03 -2.54 -6.56
CA VAL A 118 -2.32 -3.82 -5.90
C VAL A 118 -1.47 -4.93 -6.53
N TYR A 119 -1.40 -4.98 -7.86
CA TYR A 119 -0.56 -5.95 -8.56
C TYR A 119 0.93 -5.78 -8.24
N ARG A 120 1.40 -4.54 -8.12
CA ARG A 120 2.76 -4.24 -7.67
C ARG A 120 3.01 -4.84 -6.28
N GLU A 121 2.13 -4.60 -5.32
CA GLU A 121 2.30 -5.14 -3.96
C GLU A 121 2.28 -6.66 -3.95
N LEU A 122 1.36 -7.30 -4.67
CA LEU A 122 1.33 -8.77 -4.79
C LEU A 122 2.62 -9.34 -5.39
N LEU A 123 3.17 -8.71 -6.42
CA LEU A 123 4.44 -9.11 -7.03
C LEU A 123 5.64 -8.89 -6.11
N ARG A 124 5.57 -7.93 -5.16
CA ARG A 124 6.63 -7.68 -4.18
C ARG A 124 6.57 -8.65 -3.00
N GLU A 125 5.36 -9.07 -2.62
CA GLU A 125 5.12 -9.96 -1.47
C GLU A 125 5.27 -11.44 -1.82
N ASP A 126 4.93 -11.85 -3.05
CA ASP A 126 4.95 -13.26 -3.47
C ASP A 126 6.07 -13.56 -4.48
N VAL A 127 7.12 -14.21 -3.99
CA VAL A 127 8.29 -14.64 -4.78
C VAL A 127 7.91 -15.64 -5.87
N ALA A 128 6.92 -16.51 -5.66
CA ALA A 128 6.47 -17.49 -6.65
C ALA A 128 5.71 -16.78 -7.77
N LEU A 129 4.76 -15.90 -7.44
CA LEU A 129 4.04 -15.08 -8.42
C LEU A 129 5.01 -14.22 -9.25
N LEU A 130 5.97 -13.58 -8.59
CA LEU A 130 7.01 -12.79 -9.26
C LEU A 130 7.82 -13.64 -10.24
N SER A 131 8.21 -14.85 -9.83
CA SER A 131 8.98 -15.76 -10.67
C SER A 131 8.18 -16.20 -11.91
N SER A 132 6.91 -16.58 -11.73
CA SER A 132 6.02 -16.94 -12.84
C SER A 132 5.77 -15.75 -13.78
N PHE A 133 5.56 -14.54 -13.24
CA PHE A 133 5.35 -13.34 -14.05
C PHE A 133 6.60 -12.95 -14.86
N ARG A 134 7.80 -13.11 -14.28
CA ARG A 134 9.08 -12.93 -14.98
C ARG A 134 9.24 -13.92 -16.14
N GLN A 135 8.96 -15.21 -15.90
CA GLN A 135 9.02 -16.24 -16.94
C GLN A 135 8.06 -15.94 -18.08
N LEU A 136 6.83 -15.52 -17.75
CA LEU A 136 5.85 -15.11 -18.76
C LEU A 136 6.36 -13.93 -19.57
N ARG A 137 6.90 -12.89 -18.93
CA ARG A 137 7.45 -11.73 -19.65
C ARG A 137 8.56 -12.15 -20.62
N HIS A 138 9.48 -13.00 -20.17
CA HIS A 138 10.58 -13.51 -21.00
C HIS A 138 10.06 -14.29 -22.22
N ALA A 139 9.03 -15.12 -22.05
CA ALA A 139 8.43 -15.88 -23.15
C ALA A 139 7.79 -15.00 -24.25
N TYR A 140 7.51 -13.73 -23.94
CA TYR A 140 6.94 -12.74 -24.87
C TYR A 140 7.98 -11.70 -25.34
N GLU A 141 9.26 -11.86 -25.03
CA GLU A 141 10.33 -11.03 -25.58
C GLU A 141 10.36 -11.13 -27.12
N GLY A 142 10.51 -9.99 -27.79
CA GLY A 142 10.48 -9.88 -29.25
C GLY A 142 9.11 -10.08 -29.91
N ARG A 143 8.05 -10.39 -29.14
CA ARG A 143 6.68 -10.53 -29.67
C ARG A 143 5.96 -9.17 -29.78
N PRO A 144 4.90 -9.07 -30.60
CA PRO A 144 4.08 -7.86 -30.66
C PRO A 144 3.55 -7.46 -29.28
N MET A 145 3.62 -6.16 -28.97
CA MET A 145 3.19 -5.60 -27.68
C MET A 145 1.74 -5.96 -27.31
N GLY A 146 0.85 -6.11 -28.31
CA GLY A 146 -0.53 -6.53 -28.11
C GLY A 146 -0.66 -7.93 -27.49
N GLU A 147 0.20 -8.87 -27.89
CA GLU A 147 0.22 -10.23 -27.33
C GLU A 147 0.65 -10.22 -25.86
N TRP A 148 1.72 -9.48 -25.55
CA TRP A 148 2.17 -9.30 -24.16
C TRP A 148 1.08 -8.66 -23.30
N ARG A 149 0.42 -7.61 -23.79
CA ARG A 149 -0.68 -6.94 -23.07
C ARG A 149 -1.83 -7.92 -22.77
N ALA A 150 -2.22 -8.74 -23.75
CA ALA A 150 -3.27 -9.74 -23.56
C ALA A 150 -2.87 -10.84 -22.54
N ALA A 151 -1.63 -11.33 -22.61
CA ALA A 151 -1.11 -12.32 -21.66
C ALA A 151 -1.01 -11.76 -20.23
N LYS A 152 -0.50 -10.53 -20.08
CA LYS A 152 -0.44 -9.80 -18.82
C LYS A 152 -1.83 -9.60 -18.22
N ALA A 153 -2.81 -9.19 -19.03
CA ALA A 153 -4.19 -8.99 -18.59
C ALA A 153 -4.80 -10.27 -18.01
N LYS A 154 -4.57 -11.44 -18.64
CA LYS A 154 -5.07 -12.73 -18.13
C LYS A 154 -4.53 -13.08 -16.74
N VAL A 155 -3.24 -12.83 -16.50
CA VAL A 155 -2.64 -13.07 -15.18
C VAL A 155 -3.31 -12.18 -14.13
N PHE A 156 -3.44 -10.90 -14.43
CA PHE A 156 -3.97 -9.90 -13.51
C PHE A 156 -5.47 -10.07 -13.25
N GLU A 157 -6.23 -10.48 -14.25
CA GLU A 157 -7.65 -10.84 -14.09
C GLU A 157 -7.80 -12.06 -13.18
N GLY A 158 -6.95 -13.09 -13.35
CA GLY A 158 -6.94 -14.25 -12.46
C GLY A 158 -6.63 -13.90 -11.00
N LEU A 159 -5.82 -12.87 -10.75
CA LEU A 159 -5.51 -12.40 -9.40
C LEU A 159 -6.69 -11.71 -8.71
N LYS A 160 -7.67 -11.17 -9.44
CA LYS A 160 -8.82 -10.46 -8.82
C LYS A 160 -9.67 -11.39 -7.96
N GLY A 161 -9.74 -12.67 -8.33
CA GLY A 161 -10.42 -13.72 -7.55
C GLY A 161 -9.58 -14.30 -6.40
N ASP A 162 -8.30 -13.94 -6.31
CA ASP A 162 -7.42 -14.41 -5.25
C ASP A 162 -7.70 -13.62 -3.95
N PRO A 163 -7.91 -14.28 -2.80
CA PRO A 163 -8.12 -13.59 -1.52
C PRO A 163 -7.02 -12.58 -1.17
N ARG A 164 -5.79 -12.80 -1.64
CA ARG A 164 -4.66 -11.89 -1.45
C ARG A 164 -4.89 -10.54 -2.12
N PHE A 165 -5.61 -10.48 -3.24
CA PHE A 165 -5.92 -9.22 -3.91
C PHE A 165 -6.84 -8.34 -3.04
N ALA A 166 -7.92 -8.93 -2.52
CA ALA A 166 -8.82 -8.25 -1.60
C ALA A 166 -8.11 -7.84 -0.29
N ARG A 167 -7.27 -8.73 0.26
CA ARG A 167 -6.45 -8.42 1.45
C ARG A 167 -5.53 -7.25 1.21
N THR A 168 -4.78 -7.25 0.11
CA THR A 168 -3.83 -6.18 -0.23
C THR A 168 -4.58 -4.86 -0.40
N ARG A 169 -5.72 -4.85 -1.11
CA ARG A 169 -6.57 -3.65 -1.18
C ARG A 169 -7.00 -3.14 0.19
N ALA A 170 -7.45 -4.04 1.06
CA ALA A 170 -7.94 -3.67 2.39
C ALA A 170 -6.83 -3.17 3.34
N LEU A 171 -5.60 -3.70 3.21
CA LEU A 171 -4.56 -3.54 4.22
C LEU A 171 -3.29 -2.82 3.75
N ALA A 172 -3.18 -2.38 2.50
CA ALA A 172 -1.93 -1.81 1.98
C ALA A 172 -1.44 -0.56 2.71
N HIS A 173 -2.36 0.26 3.21
CA HIS A 173 -2.04 1.44 4.00
C HIS A 173 -1.73 1.12 5.47
N PHE A 174 -1.64 -0.16 5.83
CA PHE A 174 -1.24 -0.61 7.15
C PHE A 174 0.18 -1.19 7.10
N PRO A 175 1.20 -0.43 7.56
CA PRO A 175 2.59 -0.88 7.50
C PRO A 175 2.85 -2.07 8.43
N ALA A 176 2.18 -2.11 9.59
CA ALA A 176 2.27 -3.24 10.50
C ALA A 176 1.20 -4.28 10.15
N ARG A 177 1.62 -5.49 9.79
CA ARG A 177 0.74 -6.62 9.45
C ARG A 177 1.29 -7.90 10.06
N LEU A 178 0.41 -8.75 10.57
CA LEU A 178 0.75 -10.05 11.14
C LEU A 178 -0.39 -11.05 10.89
N ASP A 179 -0.04 -12.22 10.35
CA ASP A 179 -0.99 -13.32 10.20
C ASP A 179 -1.05 -14.15 11.49
N LEU A 180 -2.26 -14.36 11.99
CA LEU A 180 -2.57 -15.03 13.24
C LEU A 180 -3.61 -16.13 12.98
N PRO A 181 -3.25 -17.42 13.11
CA PRO A 181 -4.23 -18.49 13.05
C PRO A 181 -5.13 -18.46 14.28
N VAL A 182 -6.44 -18.53 14.07
CA VAL A 182 -7.43 -18.56 15.14
C VAL A 182 -7.30 -19.87 15.92
N GLN A 183 -7.08 -19.75 17.22
CA GLN A 183 -6.90 -20.87 18.13
C GLN A 183 -8.23 -21.38 18.68
N TRP A 184 -8.30 -22.67 18.99
CA TRP A 184 -9.51 -23.27 19.56
C TRP A 184 -9.93 -22.58 20.87
N GLY A 185 -8.97 -22.27 21.75
CA GLY A 185 -9.22 -21.60 23.03
C GLY A 185 -9.58 -20.11 22.95
N GLU A 186 -9.63 -19.53 21.74
CA GLU A 186 -10.09 -18.16 21.52
C GLU A 186 -11.61 -18.08 21.32
N MET A 187 -12.28 -19.22 21.12
CA MET A 187 -13.74 -19.28 21.04
C MET A 187 -14.38 -19.23 22.42
N ASP A 188 -15.55 -18.59 22.52
CA ASP A 188 -16.38 -18.64 23.73
C ASP A 188 -17.53 -19.67 23.62
N SER A 189 -18.36 -19.72 24.66
CA SER A 189 -19.49 -20.65 24.75
C SER A 189 -20.55 -20.46 23.67
N TYR A 190 -20.54 -19.35 22.92
CA TYR A 190 -21.46 -19.09 21.81
C TYR A 190 -20.91 -19.60 20.47
N GLY A 191 -19.74 -20.23 20.45
CA GLY A 191 -19.23 -20.97 19.28
C GLY A 191 -18.56 -20.09 18.23
N HIS A 192 -18.18 -18.87 18.59
CA HIS A 192 -17.35 -17.97 17.78
C HIS A 192 -16.22 -17.40 18.63
N VAL A 193 -15.23 -16.78 17.97
CA VAL A 193 -14.14 -16.08 18.66
C VAL A 193 -14.71 -15.05 19.63
N ASN A 194 -14.21 -15.05 20.86
CA ASN A 194 -14.62 -14.12 21.89
C ASN A 194 -14.23 -12.67 21.52
N ASN A 195 -15.10 -11.73 21.86
CA ASN A 195 -14.93 -10.31 21.50
C ASN A 195 -13.61 -9.69 22.01
N VAL A 196 -13.06 -10.16 23.14
CA VAL A 196 -11.79 -9.67 23.71
C VAL A 196 -10.58 -10.10 22.89
N VAL A 197 -10.66 -11.22 22.16
CA VAL A 197 -9.55 -11.74 21.36
C VAL A 197 -9.20 -10.79 20.21
N TYR A 198 -10.19 -10.14 19.60
CA TYR A 198 -9.96 -9.13 18.55
C TYR A 198 -9.08 -7.98 19.07
N LEU A 199 -9.27 -7.55 20.32
CA LEU A 199 -8.44 -6.52 20.94
C LEU A 199 -6.99 -7.00 21.18
N ARG A 200 -6.79 -8.29 21.46
CA ARG A 200 -5.46 -8.90 21.57
C ARG A 200 -4.74 -8.98 20.22
N TRP A 201 -5.48 -9.24 19.14
CA TRP A 201 -4.90 -9.20 17.79
C TRP A 201 -4.53 -7.76 17.38
N PHE A 202 -5.35 -6.76 17.72
CA PHE A 202 -4.97 -5.35 17.57
C PHE A 202 -3.69 -5.01 18.36
N GLU A 203 -3.55 -5.51 19.59
CA GLU A 203 -2.32 -5.39 20.36
C GLU A 203 -1.11 -6.00 19.66
N SER A 204 -1.27 -7.19 19.08
CA SER A 204 -0.19 -7.86 18.35
C SER A 204 0.24 -7.04 17.12
N ALA A 205 -0.71 -6.49 16.35
CA ALA A 205 -0.40 -5.57 15.26
C ALA A 205 0.30 -4.29 15.75
N ARG A 206 -0.10 -3.74 16.90
CA ARG A 206 0.56 -2.58 17.53
C ARG A 206 2.00 -2.88 17.94
N MET A 207 2.30 -4.10 18.41
CA MET A 207 3.69 -4.48 18.73
C MET A 207 4.56 -4.59 17.49
N VAL A 208 4.02 -5.09 16.37
CA VAL A 208 4.71 -5.05 15.07
C VAL A 208 4.99 -3.60 14.66
N LEU A 209 4.02 -2.70 14.83
CA LEU A 209 4.19 -1.27 14.54
C LEU A 209 5.30 -0.64 15.39
N PHE A 210 5.32 -0.90 16.70
CA PHE A 210 6.36 -0.39 17.59
C PHE A 210 7.76 -0.92 17.25
N LYS A 211 7.86 -2.16 16.77
CA LYS A 211 9.12 -2.71 16.26
C LYS A 211 9.58 -1.98 14.99
N LEU A 212 8.66 -1.68 14.06
CA LEU A 212 8.99 -0.90 12.84
C LEU A 212 9.46 0.52 13.18
N LEU A 213 8.95 1.09 14.27
CA LEU A 213 9.33 2.41 14.77
C LEU A 213 10.60 2.40 15.63
N ASP A 214 11.28 1.25 15.73
CA ASP A 214 12.45 1.05 16.61
C ASP A 214 12.21 1.59 18.03
N PHE A 215 10.99 1.41 18.54
CA PHE A 215 10.67 1.88 19.86
C PHE A 215 11.31 0.96 20.90
N THR A 216 12.31 1.47 21.62
CA THR A 216 12.91 0.82 22.78
C THR A 216 12.46 1.53 24.05
N SER A 217 12.02 0.79 25.07
CA SER A 217 11.41 1.32 26.29
C SER A 217 12.41 2.00 27.27
N ASN A 218 13.52 2.53 26.77
CA ASN A 218 14.69 2.88 27.59
C ASN A 218 14.72 4.33 28.07
N THR A 219 13.75 5.17 27.69
CA THR A 219 13.74 6.61 28.00
C THR A 219 12.94 6.97 29.25
N GLY A 220 12.37 6.00 29.97
CA GLY A 220 11.52 6.22 31.15
C GLY A 220 10.13 6.80 30.84
N THR A 221 9.95 7.46 29.70
CA THR A 221 8.65 7.88 29.14
C THR A 221 8.30 7.04 27.92
N GLY A 222 7.13 6.41 27.93
CA GLY A 222 6.72 5.49 26.88
C GLY A 222 5.23 5.52 26.57
N PRO A 223 4.80 4.84 25.49
CA PRO A 223 3.40 4.74 25.11
C PRO A 223 2.63 3.88 26.11
N ILE A 224 1.50 4.39 26.59
CA ILE A 224 0.50 3.64 27.34
C ILE A 224 -0.85 3.72 26.62
N LEU A 225 -1.59 2.61 26.61
CA LEU A 225 -2.93 2.55 26.03
C LEU A 225 -3.91 3.31 26.92
N ALA A 226 -4.46 4.41 26.42
CA ALA A 226 -5.47 5.20 27.13
C ALA A 226 -6.89 4.69 26.85
N SER A 227 -7.18 4.33 25.60
CA SER A 227 -8.45 3.71 25.22
C SER A 227 -8.29 2.86 23.96
N THR A 228 -9.20 1.91 23.78
CA THR A 228 -9.29 1.08 22.58
C THR A 228 -10.75 0.85 22.20
N THR A 229 -11.03 0.79 20.90
CA THR A 229 -12.34 0.50 20.35
C THR A 229 -12.28 -0.70 19.42
N CYS A 230 -13.40 -1.41 19.27
CA CYS A 230 -13.54 -2.46 18.26
C CYS A 230 -14.96 -2.48 17.72
N ARG A 231 -15.07 -2.49 16.40
CA ARG A 231 -16.31 -2.73 15.67
C ARG A 231 -16.19 -4.08 14.95
N TYR A 232 -16.98 -5.03 15.43
CA TYR A 232 -17.08 -6.38 14.86
C TYR A 232 -17.99 -6.36 13.62
N LYS A 233 -17.48 -6.81 12.47
CA LYS A 233 -18.16 -6.84 11.16
C LYS A 233 -18.48 -8.26 10.69
N ALA A 234 -17.77 -9.27 11.19
CA ALA A 234 -18.00 -10.68 10.92
C ALA A 234 -17.58 -11.53 12.14
N PRO A 235 -18.35 -12.57 12.51
CA PRO A 235 -17.88 -13.57 13.47
C PRO A 235 -16.80 -14.45 12.82
N LEU A 236 -15.80 -14.84 13.60
CA LEU A 236 -14.70 -15.70 13.17
C LEU A 236 -14.70 -16.99 13.98
N TYR A 237 -14.03 -18.01 13.44
CA TYR A 237 -14.08 -19.38 13.93
C TYR A 237 -12.69 -20.01 13.90
N GLN A 238 -12.52 -21.07 14.70
CA GLN A 238 -11.31 -21.88 14.66
C GLN A 238 -11.05 -22.42 13.25
N GLY A 239 -9.79 -22.35 12.80
CA GLY A 239 -9.38 -22.70 11.43
C GLY A 239 -9.15 -21.50 10.52
N ASP A 240 -9.74 -20.34 10.84
CA ASP A 240 -9.47 -19.09 10.11
C ASP A 240 -8.04 -18.58 10.36
N VAL A 241 -7.54 -17.79 9.42
CA VAL A 241 -6.31 -17.02 9.58
C VAL A 241 -6.63 -15.54 9.41
N VAL A 242 -6.33 -14.78 10.45
CA VAL A 242 -6.58 -13.34 10.49
C VAL A 242 -5.29 -12.59 10.25
N THR A 243 -5.28 -11.68 9.29
CA THR A 243 -4.23 -10.67 9.17
C THR A 243 -4.61 -9.47 10.05
N ALA A 244 -3.91 -9.30 11.16
CA ALA A 244 -4.01 -8.16 12.04
C ALA A 244 -3.11 -7.03 11.57
N ALA A 245 -3.68 -5.83 11.43
CA ALA A 245 -3.00 -4.69 10.83
C ALA A 245 -3.08 -3.44 11.70
N GLY A 246 -2.07 -2.56 11.61
CA GLY A 246 -1.98 -1.32 12.38
C GLY A 246 -1.29 -0.19 11.59
N ARG A 247 -1.83 1.03 11.69
CA ARG A 247 -1.24 2.27 11.13
C ARG A 247 -1.47 3.45 12.06
N VAL A 248 -0.55 4.40 12.06
CA VAL A 248 -0.70 5.66 12.80
C VAL A 248 -1.49 6.63 11.91
N VAL A 249 -2.49 7.33 12.48
CA VAL A 249 -3.34 8.27 11.72
C VAL A 249 -3.40 9.68 12.29
N ASP A 250 -2.99 9.87 13.54
CA ASP A 250 -2.91 11.18 14.17
C ASP A 250 -1.74 11.17 15.16
N VAL A 251 -0.95 12.24 15.17
CA VAL A 251 0.23 12.39 16.02
C VAL A 251 0.23 13.79 16.61
N ALA A 252 0.31 13.86 17.94
CA ALA A 252 0.49 15.08 18.69
C ALA A 252 1.72 14.98 19.59
N HIS A 253 2.03 16.04 20.34
CA HIS A 253 3.21 16.09 21.21
C HIS A 253 3.21 15.06 22.36
N ASP A 254 2.04 14.62 22.83
CA ASP A 254 1.86 13.77 24.02
C ASP A 254 1.01 12.52 23.76
N ARG A 255 0.57 12.30 22.52
CA ARG A 255 -0.35 11.22 22.15
C ARG A 255 -0.29 10.94 20.66
N PHE A 256 -0.81 9.78 20.28
CA PHE A 256 -1.06 9.41 18.89
C PHE A 256 -2.19 8.38 18.82
N VAL A 257 -2.77 8.24 17.63
CA VAL A 257 -3.86 7.30 17.36
C VAL A 257 -3.38 6.24 16.38
N ILE A 258 -3.65 4.97 16.71
CA ILE A 258 -3.43 3.83 15.81
C ILE A 258 -4.78 3.32 15.35
N GLU A 259 -4.99 3.29 14.03
CA GLU A 259 -6.08 2.54 13.43
C GLU A 259 -5.67 1.09 13.22
N HIS A 260 -6.64 0.19 13.43
CA HIS A 260 -6.51 -1.23 13.26
C HIS A 260 -7.56 -1.81 12.32
N ALA A 261 -7.16 -2.83 11.58
CA ALA A 261 -8.04 -3.67 10.78
C ALA A 261 -7.67 -5.14 10.95
N LEU A 262 -8.67 -6.01 10.99
CA LEU A 262 -8.52 -7.46 10.99
C LEU A 262 -9.16 -8.00 9.71
N TRP A 263 -8.34 -8.48 8.78
CA TRP A 263 -8.82 -9.16 7.58
C TRP A 263 -8.85 -10.66 7.82
N SER A 264 -9.98 -11.31 7.56
CA SER A 264 -10.10 -12.76 7.65
C SER A 264 -9.89 -13.38 6.28
N ARG A 265 -9.04 -14.40 6.22
CA ARG A 265 -8.77 -15.15 5.00
C ARG A 265 -9.96 -15.99 4.58
N ASP A 266 -10.62 -16.62 5.54
CA ASP A 266 -11.70 -17.56 5.26
C ASP A 266 -13.01 -16.82 4.93
N VAL A 267 -13.25 -15.64 5.52
CA VAL A 267 -14.38 -14.77 5.15
C VAL A 267 -14.06 -13.89 3.93
N GLY A 268 -12.78 -13.63 3.65
CA GLY A 268 -12.33 -12.84 2.51
C GLY A 268 -12.56 -11.33 2.64
N ARG A 269 -12.78 -10.82 3.86
CA ARG A 269 -13.05 -9.39 4.11
C ARG A 269 -12.56 -8.95 5.49
N VAL A 270 -12.63 -7.64 5.73
CA VAL A 270 -12.36 -7.07 7.06
C VAL A 270 -13.44 -7.52 8.05
N ALA A 271 -13.04 -8.33 9.02
CA ALA A 271 -13.86 -8.90 10.08
C ALA A 271 -14.03 -7.95 11.26
N ALA A 272 -13.06 -7.05 11.52
CA ALA A 272 -13.19 -6.00 12.51
C ALA A 272 -12.29 -4.81 12.21
N VAL A 273 -12.66 -3.64 12.75
CA VAL A 273 -11.84 -2.42 12.74
C VAL A 273 -11.85 -1.80 14.13
N GLY A 274 -10.82 -1.04 14.47
CA GLY A 274 -10.71 -0.42 15.78
C GLY A 274 -9.68 0.69 15.81
N GLU A 275 -9.69 1.44 16.89
CA GLU A 275 -8.72 2.50 17.15
C GLU A 275 -8.12 2.32 18.53
N ALA A 276 -6.84 2.62 18.67
CA ALA A 276 -6.14 2.68 19.94
C ALA A 276 -5.59 4.10 20.15
N HIS A 277 -6.05 4.77 21.22
CA HIS A 277 -5.48 6.04 21.63
C HIS A 277 -4.33 5.78 22.59
N ILE A 278 -3.13 6.20 22.19
CA ILE A 278 -1.91 6.00 22.94
C ILE A 278 -1.46 7.35 23.48
N VAL A 279 -1.09 7.41 24.75
CA VAL A 279 -0.55 8.61 25.39
C VAL A 279 0.87 8.36 25.88
N ALA A 280 1.69 9.41 25.90
CA ALA A 280 3.00 9.37 26.54
C ALA A 280 2.83 9.37 28.06
N TYR A 281 3.47 8.41 28.72
CA TYR A 281 3.42 8.25 30.17
C TYR A 281 4.83 8.14 30.73
N ASP A 282 5.15 9.00 31.70
CA ASP A 282 6.39 8.96 32.45
C ASP A 282 6.25 7.91 33.55
N TYR A 283 6.93 6.76 33.38
CA TYR A 283 6.87 5.64 34.32
C TYR A 283 7.66 5.90 35.60
N GLY A 284 8.62 6.83 35.57
CA GLY A 284 9.36 7.25 36.77
C GLY A 284 8.53 8.16 37.66
N ARG A 285 7.91 9.19 37.08
CA ARG A 285 7.05 10.15 37.79
C ARG A 285 5.61 9.68 37.95
N LYS A 286 5.19 8.62 37.26
CA LYS A 286 3.82 8.09 37.23
C LYS A 286 2.78 9.13 36.84
N GLN A 287 3.07 9.90 35.80
CA GLN A 287 2.18 10.95 35.29
C GLN A 287 2.26 11.04 33.77
N LYS A 288 1.39 11.85 33.17
CA LYS A 288 1.43 12.13 31.74
C LYS A 288 2.79 12.75 31.36
N GLY A 289 3.40 12.21 30.30
CA GLY A 289 4.67 12.66 29.77
C GLY A 289 4.53 13.27 28.37
N THR A 290 5.66 13.45 27.69
CA THR A 290 5.76 13.88 26.30
C THR A 290 6.42 12.80 25.46
N LEU A 291 6.02 12.66 24.20
CA LEU A 291 6.73 11.76 23.29
C LEU A 291 8.15 12.29 23.05
N PRO A 292 9.19 11.45 23.07
CA PRO A 292 10.51 11.85 22.60
C PRO A 292 10.43 12.34 21.15
N ASP A 293 11.09 13.46 20.82
CA ASP A 293 11.01 14.09 19.49
C ASP A 293 11.36 13.11 18.37
N ASP A 294 12.44 12.34 18.54
CA ASP A 294 12.90 11.32 17.60
C ASP A 294 11.85 10.21 17.36
N PHE A 295 11.09 9.82 18.40
CA PHE A 295 9.99 8.86 18.25
C PHE A 295 8.78 9.49 17.55
N ARG A 296 8.44 10.75 17.88
CA ARG A 296 7.37 11.50 17.20
C ARG A 296 7.68 11.66 15.71
N GLU A 297 8.90 12.03 15.34
CA GLU A 297 9.30 12.16 13.93
C GLU A 297 9.22 10.82 13.18
N ARG A 298 9.49 9.68 13.85
CA ARG A 298 9.27 8.35 13.25
C ARG A 298 7.79 8.04 13.07
N LEU A 299 6.95 8.39 14.05
CA LEU A 299 5.49 8.25 13.93
C LEU A 299 4.96 9.04 12.74
N GLU A 300 5.36 10.31 12.60
CA GLU A 300 4.95 11.17 11.49
C GLU A 300 5.43 10.64 10.12
N ARG A 301 6.66 10.10 10.07
CA ARG A 301 7.20 9.49 8.84
C ARG A 301 6.48 8.20 8.45
N LEU A 302 6.01 7.41 9.41
CA LEU A 302 5.33 6.13 9.17
C LEU A 302 3.81 6.28 8.97
N GLY A 303 3.21 7.34 9.52
CA GLY A 303 1.78 7.65 9.46
C GLY A 303 1.35 8.54 8.27
N GLY A 304 2.12 8.54 7.17
CA GLY A 304 1.89 9.35 5.98
C GLY A 304 1.08 8.67 4.88
#